data_AF-A0A966S0M4-F1
#
_entry.id   AF-A0A966S0M4-F1
#
_cell.length_a   1.000
_cell.length_b   1.000
_cell.length_c   1.000
_cell.angle_alpha   90.00
_cell.angle_beta   90.00
_cell.angle_gamma   90.00
#
_symmetry.space_group_name_H-M   'P 1'
#
loop_
_entity.id
_entity.type
_entity.pdbx_description
1 polymer ?
#
loop_
_entity_poly.entity_id
_entity_poly.type
_entity_poly.pdbx_seq_one_letter_code
_entity_poly.pdbx_strand_id
1 'polypeptide(L)' 'VVTGTKEVNKIYGYHTGWMGGRREVPFRTMKERNPGYIIEHAVKGMLPKTTLAHQQIKKLRVYKDENHGMTAEMIKL' A
#
# COMPACT_ATOMS: atom_id res chain seq x y z
N VAL A 1 -10.93 5.51 5.10
CA VAL A 1 -12.29 4.99 4.79
C VAL A 1 -12.46 4.98 3.27
N VAL A 2 -13.16 3.99 2.70
CA VAL A 2 -13.43 3.89 1.25
C VAL A 2 -14.91 4.12 0.97
N THR A 3 -15.25 4.65 -0.19
CA THR A 3 -16.64 5.00 -0.55
C THR A 3 -17.38 3.86 -1.25
N GLY A 4 -18.72 3.84 -1.10
CA GLY A 4 -19.62 2.89 -1.77
C GLY A 4 -19.36 1.43 -1.42
N THR A 5 -19.54 0.53 -2.39
CA THR A 5 -19.35 -0.93 -2.24
C THR A 5 -17.90 -1.40 -2.45
N LYS A 6 -16.94 -0.48 -2.50
CA LYS A 6 -15.52 -0.78 -2.77
C LYS A 6 -14.89 -1.65 -1.68
N GLU A 7 -15.38 -1.59 -0.45
CA GLU A 7 -14.87 -2.43 0.64
C GLU A 7 -15.08 -3.92 0.35
N VAL A 8 -16.16 -4.28 -0.36
CA VAL A 8 -16.48 -5.67 -0.70
C VAL A 8 -15.92 -6.05 -2.08
N ASN A 9 -16.07 -5.17 -3.07
CA ASN A 9 -15.84 -5.52 -4.48
C ASN A 9 -14.40 -5.32 -4.95
N LYS A 10 -13.56 -4.60 -4.20
CA LYS A 10 -12.19 -4.32 -4.63
C LYS A 10 -11.29 -5.54 -4.41
N ILE A 11 -10.59 -5.95 -5.46
CA ILE A 11 -9.67 -7.09 -5.47
C ILE A 11 -8.26 -6.60 -5.84
N TYR A 12 -7.26 -7.04 -5.09
CA TYR A 12 -5.84 -6.85 -5.38
C TYR A 12 -5.29 -8.10 -6.07
N GLY A 13 -5.00 -7.99 -7.37
CA GLY A 13 -4.43 -9.06 -8.17
C GLY A 13 -2.92 -8.90 -8.32
N TYR A 14 -2.17 -10.00 -8.22
CA TYR A 14 -0.77 -10.06 -8.61
C TYR A 14 -0.42 -11.43 -9.20
N HIS A 15 0.63 -11.47 -10.03
CA HIS A 15 1.14 -12.70 -10.62
C HIS A 15 2.50 -13.03 -10.03
N THR A 16 2.73 -14.30 -9.71
CA THR A 16 3.98 -14.78 -9.11
C THR A 16 5.08 -15.08 -10.13
N GLY A 17 4.74 -15.19 -11.41
CA GLY A 17 5.67 -15.51 -12.51
C GLY A 17 5.59 -16.96 -13.01
N TRP A 18 4.95 -17.86 -12.25
CA TRP A 18 4.79 -19.27 -12.60
C TRP A 18 3.47 -19.56 -13.33
N MET A 19 3.37 -20.68 -14.05
CA MET A 19 2.10 -21.13 -14.63
C MET A 19 1.05 -21.35 -13.52
N GLY A 20 -0.15 -20.80 -13.70
CA GLY A 20 -1.19 -20.80 -12.66
C GLY A 20 -0.92 -19.84 -11.49
N GLY A 21 0.09 -18.97 -11.61
CA GLY A 21 0.60 -18.13 -10.52
C GLY A 21 -0.20 -16.87 -10.21
N ARG A 22 -1.45 -16.76 -10.69
CA ARG A 22 -2.34 -15.61 -10.42
C ARG A 22 -2.87 -15.70 -8.99
N ARG A 23 -2.76 -14.62 -8.24
CA ARG A 23 -3.29 -14.49 -6.87
C ARG A 23 -4.17 -13.26 -6.79
N GLU A 24 -5.29 -13.42 -6.10
CA GLU A 24 -6.29 -12.37 -5.93
C GLU A 24 -6.63 -12.28 -4.44
N VAL A 25 -6.59 -11.06 -3.90
CA VAL A 25 -6.82 -10.79 -2.48
C VAL A 25 -7.92 -9.74 -2.35
N PRO A 26 -9.07 -10.05 -1.74
CA PRO A 26 -10.11 -9.07 -1.49
C PRO A 26 -9.64 -7.93 -0.58
N PHE A 27 -10.23 -6.75 -0.73
CA PHE A 27 -9.87 -5.57 0.05
C PHE A 27 -10.03 -5.79 1.56
N ARG A 28 -11.10 -6.46 2.00
CA ARG A 28 -11.32 -6.78 3.43
C ARG A 28 -10.16 -7.59 4.01
N THR A 29 -9.77 -8.66 3.33
CA THR A 29 -8.64 -9.50 3.73
C THR A 29 -7.32 -8.74 3.72
N MET A 30 -7.09 -7.87 2.72
CA MET A 30 -5.88 -7.05 2.66
C MET A 30 -5.83 -6.03 3.81
N LYS A 31 -6.97 -5.43 4.17
CA LYS A 31 -7.08 -4.46 5.27
C LYS A 31 -6.75 -5.08 6.63
N GLU A 32 -7.13 -6.33 6.84
CA GLU A 32 -6.79 -7.07 8.06
C GLU A 32 -5.32 -7.52 8.09
N ARG A 33 -4.84 -8.08 6.97
CA ARG A 33 -3.50 -8.66 6.87
C ARG A 33 -2.38 -7.62 6.80
N ASN A 34 -2.52 -6.62 5.93
CA ASN A 34 -1.53 -5.58 5.71
C ASN A 34 -2.22 -4.28 5.25
N PRO A 35 -2.78 -3.49 6.17
CA PRO A 35 -3.43 -2.24 5.84
C PRO A 35 -2.48 -1.19 5.25
N GLY A 36 -1.19 -1.24 5.62
CA GLY A 36 -0.17 -0.32 5.11
C GLY A 36 0.02 -0.44 3.59
N TYR A 37 0.02 -1.68 3.09
CA TYR A 37 0.13 -1.97 1.67
C TYR A 37 -0.95 -1.28 0.83
N ILE A 38 -2.18 -1.16 1.33
CA ILE A 38 -3.29 -0.52 0.62
C ILE A 38 -2.96 0.95 0.30
N ILE A 39 -2.40 1.66 1.28
CA ILE A 39 -2.05 3.08 1.16
C ILE A 39 -0.81 3.23 0.28
N GLU A 40 0.25 2.47 0.55
CA GLU A 40 1.48 2.51 -0.23
C GLU A 40 1.24 2.19 -1.71
N HIS A 41 0.43 1.17 -2.01
CA HIS A 41 0.08 0.79 -3.37
C HIS A 41 -0.72 1.89 -4.09
N ALA A 42 -1.64 2.55 -3.39
CA ALA A 42 -2.40 3.67 -3.94
C ALA A 42 -1.49 4.87 -4.26
N VAL A 43 -0.64 5.28 -3.33
CA VAL A 43 0.29 6.41 -3.52
C VAL A 43 1.28 6.10 -4.63
N LYS A 44 1.85 4.89 -4.65
CA LYS A 44 2.75 4.45 -5.73
C LYS A 44 2.08 4.51 -7.09
N GLY A 45 0.80 4.17 -7.19
CA GLY A 45 0.02 4.25 -8.42
C GLY A 45 -0.24 5.67 -8.92
N MET A 46 -0.17 6.68 -8.04
CA MET A 46 -0.33 8.09 -8.37
C MET A 46 0.98 8.78 -8.77
N LEU A 47 2.13 8.12 -8.58
CA LEU A 47 3.43 8.66 -8.97
C LEU A 47 3.78 8.33 -10.44
N PRO A 48 4.55 9.20 -11.12
CA PRO A 48 5.05 8.89 -12.45
C PRO A 48 5.99 7.68 -12.41
N LYS A 49 5.99 6.83 -13.44
CA LYS A 49 6.81 5.61 -13.46
C LYS A 49 8.27 5.93 -13.82
N THR A 50 8.99 6.58 -12.92
CA THR A 50 10.40 6.99 -13.08
C THR A 50 11.28 6.47 -11.95
N THR A 51 12.59 6.48 -12.16
CA THR A 51 13.59 6.13 -11.13
C THR A 51 13.50 7.05 -9.91
N LEU A 52 13.23 8.35 -10.13
CA LEU A 52 13.02 9.33 -9.06
C LEU A 52 11.77 8.99 -8.22
N ALA A 53 10.66 8.62 -8.86
CA ALA A 53 9.46 8.22 -8.13
C ALA A 53 9.68 6.99 -7.25
N HIS A 54 10.53 6.04 -7.69
CA HIS A 54 10.93 4.89 -6.86
C HIS A 54 11.75 5.29 -5.64
N GLN A 55 12.45 6.42 -5.67
CA GLN A 55 13.15 6.97 -4.50
C GLN A 55 12.19 7.76 -3.61
N GLN A 56 11.29 8.55 -4.21
CA GLN A 56 10.31 9.36 -3.49
C GLN A 56 9.36 8.50 -2.65
N ILE A 57 8.86 7.37 -3.20
CA ILE A 57 7.95 6.49 -2.46
C ILE A 57 8.58 5.91 -1.18
N LYS A 58 9.91 5.77 -1.11
CA LYS A 58 10.61 5.28 0.10
C LYS A 58 10.55 6.27 1.27
N LYS A 59 10.23 7.53 1.00
CA LYS A 59 10.03 8.55 2.04
C LYS A 59 8.66 8.41 2.72
N LEU A 60 7.70 7.73 2.08
CA LEU A 60 6.39 7.46 2.68
C LEU A 60 6.54 6.43 3.80
N ARG A 61 6.00 6.74 4.98
CA ARG A 61 5.92 5.82 6.12
C ARG A 61 4.46 5.67 6.51
N VAL A 62 3.97 4.42 6.49
CA VAL A 62 2.58 4.11 6.84
C VAL A 62 2.59 3.22 8.08
N TYR A 63 1.94 3.67 9.14
CA TYR A 63 1.82 2.95 10.40
C TYR A 63 0.39 2.48 10.61
N LYS A 64 0.24 1.30 11.23
CA LYS A 64 -1.08 0.73 11.54
C LYS A 64 -1.67 1.34 12.81
N ASP A 65 -0.82 1.63 13.78
CA ASP A 65 -1.19 2.08 15.12
C ASP A 65 -0.76 3.54 15.35
N GLU A 66 -1.35 4.19 16.35
CA GLU A 66 -1.09 5.59 16.69
C GLU A 66 0.35 5.83 17.17
N ASN A 67 1.01 4.82 17.72
CA ASN A 67 2.42 4.89 18.11
C ASN A 67 3.33 4.76 16.90
N HIS A 68 3.69 5.90 16.35
CA HIS A 68 4.72 6.03 15.35
C HIS A 68 6.00 6.22 16.15
N GLY A 69 6.78 5.17 16.36
CA GLY A 69 8.03 5.16 17.17
C GLY A 69 9.16 6.04 16.62
N MET A 70 8.83 7.17 16.00
CA MET A 70 9.73 8.20 15.55
C MET A 70 10.08 9.10 16.73
N THR A 71 11.34 9.08 17.14
CA THR A 71 11.91 10.21 17.86
C THR A 71 11.87 11.44 16.94
N ALA A 72 11.59 12.61 17.52
CA ALA A 72 11.31 13.86 16.82
C ALA A 72 12.37 14.30 15.79
N GLU A 73 13.56 13.70 15.81
CA GLU A 73 14.69 13.99 14.90
C GLU A 73 14.54 13.36 13.51
N MET A 74 13.73 12.31 13.34
CA MET A 74 13.46 11.72 12.02
C MET A 74 12.43 12.49 11.18
N ILE A 75 11.78 13.51 11.77
CA ILE A 75 10.81 14.38 11.09
C ILE A 75 11.49 15.70 10.74
N LYS A 76 12.46 15.68 9.82
CA LYS A 76 12.87 16.88 9.10
C LYS A 76 12.90 16.60 7.61
N LEU A 77 12.14 17.43 6.89
CA LEU A 77 12.21 17.61 5.45
C LEU A 77 13.50 18.35 5.08
#